data_AF-A0A9D8AL38-F1
#
_entry.id   AF-A0A9D8AL38-F1
#
_cell.length_a   1.000
_cell.length_b   1.000
_cell.length_c   1.000
_cell.angle_alpha   90.00
_cell.angle_beta   90.00
_cell.angle_gamma   90.00
#
_symmetry.space_group_name_H-M   'P 1'
#
loop_
_entity.id
_entity.type
_entity.pdbx_description
1 polymer ?
#
loop_
_entity_poly.entity_id
_entity_poly.type
_entity_poly.pdbx_seq_one_letter_code
_entity_poly.pdbx_strand_id
1 'polypeptide(L)' 'MKTLGCQEIKRKGKGSHRKWINPASGKGTVIPDWGNKDLKEGTLKAILKQLEIDPEEWKTF' A
#
# COMPACT_ATOMS: atom_id res chain seq x y z
N MET A 1 -5.58 -3.95 0.46
CA MET A 1 -4.15 -4.36 0.37
C MET A 1 -3.90 -5.84 0.59
N LYS A 2 -4.58 -6.55 1.52
CA LYS A 2 -4.48 -8.02 1.60
C LYS A 2 -4.86 -8.71 0.27
N THR A 3 -5.83 -8.15 -0.44
CA THR A 3 -6.28 -8.61 -1.76
C THR A 3 -5.25 -8.41 -2.88
N LEU A 4 -4.25 -7.53 -2.69
CA LEU A 4 -3.18 -7.26 -3.66
C LEU A 4 -1.94 -8.14 -3.44
N GLY A 5 -2.00 -9.13 -2.55
CA GLY A 5 -0.83 -9.91 -2.14
C GLY A 5 0.21 -9.12 -1.34
N CYS A 6 -0.02 -7.84 -1.07
CA CYS A 6 0.88 -7.00 -0.30
C CYS A 6 0.87 -7.40 1.17
N GLN A 7 2.06 -7.60 1.73
CA GLN A 7 2.26 -7.99 3.12
C GLN A 7 2.58 -6.76 3.97
N GLU A 8 1.87 -6.62 5.08
CA GLU A 8 2.20 -5.61 6.09
C GLU A 8 3.42 -6.06 6.89
N ILE A 9 4.43 -5.21 6.97
CA ILE A 9 5.58 -5.42 7.84
C ILE A 9 5.24 -4.85 9.22
N LYS A 10 5.03 -5.75 10.20
CA LYS A 10 4.82 -5.38 11.61
C LYS A 10 6.06 -4.66 12.15
N ARG A 11 5.87 -3.42 12.61
CA ARG A 11 6.90 -2.65 13.32
C ARG A 11 6.78 -2.81 14.84
N LYS A 12 7.89 -2.59 15.55
CA LYS A 12 7.97 -2.59 17.03
C LYS A 12 7.60 -1.25 17.70
N GLY A 13 7.28 -0.18 16.96
CA GLY A 13 7.05 1.17 17.52
C GLY A 13 5.63 1.72 17.35
N LYS A 14 5.18 2.59 18.26
CA LYS A 14 3.84 3.23 18.36
C LYS A 14 3.45 4.24 17.24
N GLY A 15 4.03 4.15 16.05
CA GLY A 15 3.68 5.07 14.95
C GLY A 15 2.56 4.52 14.08
N SER A 16 1.64 5.37 13.63
CA SER A 16 0.56 5.03 12.69
C SER A 16 1.07 4.67 11.29
N HIS A 17 2.31 4.97 10.92
CA HIS A 17 2.83 4.57 9.61
C HIS A 17 3.08 3.07 9.52
N ARG A 18 2.39 2.40 8.58
CA ARG A 18 2.52 0.98 8.27
C ARG A 18 3.42 0.81 7.04
N LYS A 19 4.41 -0.08 7.13
CA LYS A 19 5.18 -0.50 5.95
C LYS A 19 4.45 -1.65 5.27
N TRP A 20 4.32 -1.54 3.96
CA TRP A 20 3.79 -2.59 3.11
C TRP A 20 4.87 -2.98 2.12
N ILE A 21 4.99 -4.28 1.87
CA ILE A 21 5.86 -4.83 0.85
C ILE A 21 5.03 -5.65 -0.12
N ASN A 22 5.26 -5.45 -1.42
CA ASN A 22 4.79 -6.33 -2.45
C ASN A 22 5.82 -7.46 -2.62
N PRO A 23 5.53 -8.70 -2.21
CA PRO A 23 6.46 -9.81 -2.40
C PRO A 23 6.61 -10.21 -3.88
N ALA A 24 5.66 -9.85 -4.76
CA ALA A 24 5.73 -10.18 -6.18
C ALA A 24 6.80 -9.36 -6.92
N SER A 25 6.92 -8.07 -6.61
CA SER A 25 7.94 -7.17 -7.19
C SER A 25 9.13 -6.91 -6.25
N GLY A 26 9.02 -7.30 -4.97
CA GLY A 26 10.00 -6.98 -3.94
C GLY A 26 9.99 -5.51 -3.49
N LYS A 27 9.08 -4.68 -4.03
CA LYS A 27 9.02 -3.25 -3.70
C LYS A 27 8.17 -2.98 -2.47
N GLY A 28 8.63 -2.05 -1.63
CA GLY A 28 7.93 -1.64 -0.44
C GLY A 28 7.53 -0.17 -0.46
N THR A 29 6.41 0.14 0.17
CA THR A 29 5.99 1.52 0.42
C THR A 29 5.60 1.71 1.89
N VAL A 30 5.66 2.96 2.35
CA VAL A 30 5.21 3.34 3.69
C VAL A 30 3.86 4.02 3.53
N ILE A 31 2.82 3.37 4.03
CA ILE A 31 1.47 3.89 3.99
C ILE A 31 1.12 4.39 5.38
N PRO A 32 0.86 5.69 5.55
CA PRO A 32 0.32 6.19 6.80
C PRO A 32 -1.02 5.48 7.07
N ASP A 33 -1.23 4.96 8.28
CA ASP A 33 -2.55 4.48 8.70
C ASP A 33 -3.46 5.71 8.78
N TRP A 34 -4.24 5.91 7.71
CA TRP A 34 -5.21 6.98 7.57
C TRP A 34 -6.56 6.63 8.21
N GLY A 35 -6.64 5.55 8.99
CA GLY A 35 -7.89 5.05 9.54
C GLY A 35 -8.93 4.74 8.44
N ASN A 36 -10.19 5.09 8.69
CA ASN A 36 -11.34 4.87 7.80
C ASN A 36 -11.46 5.94 6.68
N LYS A 37 -10.43 6.76 6.46
CA LYS A 37 -10.49 7.87 5.50
C LYS A 37 -9.96 7.43 4.14
N ASP A 38 -10.71 7.71 3.09
CA ASP A 38 -10.29 7.49 1.72
C ASP A 38 -8.97 8.22 1.42
N LEU A 39 -7.99 7.47 0.96
CA LEU A 39 -6.77 8.05 0.41
C LEU A 39 -7.14 8.82 -0.85
N LYS A 40 -6.61 10.04 -0.98
CA LYS A 40 -6.73 10.80 -2.23
C LYS A 40 -6.22 9.95 -3.39
N GLU A 41 -6.91 9.95 -4.52
CA GLU A 41 -6.52 9.18 -5.71
C GLU A 41 -5.06 9.43 -6.14
N GLY A 42 -4.55 10.65 -5.98
CA GLY A 42 -3.14 10.96 -6.27
C GLY A 42 -2.17 10.19 -5.37
N THR A 43 -2.49 10.04 -4.08
CA THR A 43 -1.70 9.25 -3.13
C THR A 43 -1.82 7.76 -3.44
N LEU A 44 -3.02 7.28 -3.79
CA LEU A 44 -3.22 5.90 -4.19
C LEU A 44 -2.41 5.56 -5.44
N LYS A 45 -2.44 6.41 -6.48
CA LYS A 45 -1.64 6.25 -7.70
C LYS A 45 -0.14 6.24 -7.41
N ALA A 46 0.34 7.10 -6.50
CA ALA A 46 1.74 7.11 -6.09
C ALA A 46 2.13 5.79 -5.40
N ILE A 47 1.28 5.30 -4.49
CA ILE A 47 1.48 4.02 -3.79
C ILE A 47 1.50 2.85 -4.78
N LEU A 48 0.52 2.78 -5.69
CA LEU A 48 0.44 1.76 -6.73
C LEU A 48 1.69 1.78 -7.62
N LYS A 49 2.13 2.96 -8.06
CA LYS A 49 3.38 3.14 -8.81
C LYS A 49 4.61 2.70 -8.03
N GLN A 50 4.68 2.97 -6.72
CA GLN A 50 5.79 2.52 -5.86
C GLN A 50 5.79 1.01 -5.66
N LEU A 51 4.63 0.37 -5.63
CA LEU A 51 4.49 -1.08 -5.50
C LEU A 51 4.59 -1.83 -6.83
N GLU A 52 4.74 -1.11 -7.95
CA GLU A 52 4.61 -1.64 -9.31
C GLU A 52 3.31 -2.44 -9.49
N ILE A 53 2.22 -1.85 -9.02
CA ILE A 53 0.87 -2.38 -9.24
C ILE A 53 0.20 -1.48 -10.25
N ASP A 54 -0.25 -2.07 -11.34
CA ASP A 54 -0.99 -1.35 -12.36
C ASP A 54 -2.32 -0.85 -11.77
N PRO A 55 -2.64 0.45 -11.91
CA PRO A 55 -3.91 0.99 -11.42
C PRO A 55 -5.12 0.43 -12.18
N GLU A 56 -4.90 -0.21 -13.32
CA GLU A 56 -5.93 -0.91 -14.09
C GLU A 56 -6.33 -2.24 -13.44
N GLU A 57 -5.37 -2.99 -12.87
CA GLU A 57 -5.62 -4.15 -12.02
C GLU A 57 -6.44 -3.76 -10.76
N TRP A 58 -6.25 -2.53 -10.26
CA TRP A 58 -7.01 -2.02 -9.12
C TRP A 58 -8.48 -1.70 -9.45
N LYS A 59 -8.79 -1.17 -10.65
CA LYS A 59 -10.15 -0.76 -11.02
C LYS A 59 -11.11 -1.91 -11.28
N THR A 60 -10.60 -3.12 -11.44
CA THR A 60 -11.38 -4.35 -11.72
C THR A 60 -11.92 -5.03 -10.45
N PHE A 61 -11.69 -4.45 -9.26
CA PHE A 61 -12.17 -4.98 -7.97
C PHE A 61 -13.21 -4.08 -7.30
#